data_AF-A0A1Y2DP75-F1
#
_entry.id   AF-A0A1Y2DP75-F1
#
_cell.length_a   1.000
_cell.length_b   1.000
_cell.length_c   1.000
_cell.angle_alpha   90.00
_cell.angle_beta   90.00
_cell.angle_gamma   90.00
#
_symmetry.space_group_name_H-M   'P 1'
#
loop_
_entity.id
_entity.type
_entity.pdbx_description
1 polymer ?
#
loop_
_entity_poly.entity_id
_entity_poly.type
_entity_poly.pdbx_seq_one_letter_code
_entity_poly.pdbx_strand_id
1 'polypeptide(L)'
;MKYIIEVLLLSFSLLISSTKGTTPVCSDCVVYSTGKDGSLWGRENGDYCKLSSKCVDEAKTSRKTTTTKITKTKTTKTTKPATTSSTYVNGTLICNGCEVTATGGQESLWGWENEKSCLIDYEKCNIKAPEVDVEKNKKIAEANHKKNSSDYLVCNGCTITDIGEDGSYWGWEDNYSCQIDNILCNYNAKEATKTTTPPLRGSDGTLICNTCKYTSIDNSLVAWNTENGEKCRVLGSRCNFNSSPHPWCSGCTPTDYTSYGEPFGWENQNSCLINEVKCGIIKYEDGNDLQKVSAAASKAN
;
A
#
# COMPACT_ATOMS: atom_id res chain seq x y z
N MET A 1 -22.11 -47.24 -48.32
CA MET A 1 -22.20 -47.69 -46.92
C MET A 1 -22.23 -46.45 -46.04
N LYS A 2 -23.38 -46.18 -45.40
CA LYS A 2 -23.62 -45.05 -44.51
C LYS A 2 -23.16 -45.42 -43.10
N TYR A 3 -22.23 -44.68 -42.50
CA TYR A 3 -21.89 -44.80 -41.08
C TYR A 3 -22.46 -43.59 -40.34
N ILE A 4 -23.43 -43.89 -39.48
CA ILE A 4 -24.05 -43.01 -38.49
C ILE A 4 -23.11 -43.05 -37.28
N ILE A 5 -22.48 -41.93 -36.95
CA ILE A 5 -21.76 -41.74 -35.69
C ILE A 5 -22.69 -40.93 -34.79
N GLU A 6 -23.48 -41.65 -34.00
CA GLU A 6 -24.22 -41.10 -32.86
C GLU A 6 -23.22 -40.67 -31.78
N VAL A 7 -23.12 -39.36 -31.60
CA VAL A 7 -22.33 -38.72 -30.55
C VAL A 7 -23.11 -38.83 -29.24
N LEU A 8 -22.68 -39.76 -28.39
CA LEU A 8 -23.16 -39.96 -27.03
C LEU A 8 -22.66 -38.78 -26.16
N LEU A 9 -23.48 -37.73 -26.04
CA LEU A 9 -23.29 -36.63 -25.10
C LEU A 9 -23.51 -37.13 -23.66
N LEU A 10 -22.42 -37.57 -23.02
CA LEU A 10 -22.35 -37.80 -21.58
C LEU A 10 -22.44 -36.45 -20.86
N SER A 11 -23.60 -36.22 -20.24
CA SER A 11 -23.87 -35.15 -19.30
C SER A 11 -23.01 -35.29 -18.04
N PHE A 12 -21.83 -34.69 -18.05
CA PHE A 12 -21.04 -34.46 -16.84
C PHE A 12 -21.66 -33.28 -16.05
N SER A 13 -22.69 -33.58 -15.26
CA SER A 13 -23.16 -32.67 -14.21
C SER A 13 -22.06 -32.55 -13.15
N LEU A 14 -21.26 -31.46 -13.22
CA LEU A 14 -20.35 -31.07 -12.16
C LEU A 14 -21.18 -30.70 -10.91
N LEU A 15 -21.33 -31.65 -9.99
CA LEU A 15 -21.72 -31.40 -8.62
C LEU A 15 -20.55 -30.73 -7.89
N ILE A 16 -20.43 -29.41 -8.05
CA ILE A 16 -19.55 -28.59 -7.21
C ILE A 16 -20.17 -28.60 -5.81
N SER A 17 -19.69 -29.51 -4.99
CA SER A 17 -20.01 -29.56 -3.56
C SER A 17 -19.47 -28.27 -2.95
N SER A 18 -20.35 -27.31 -2.67
CA SER A 18 -20.03 -26.11 -1.91
C SER A 18 -19.62 -26.54 -0.51
N THR A 19 -18.33 -26.80 -0.30
CA THR A 19 -17.76 -26.97 1.02
C THR A 19 -17.85 -25.62 1.70
N LYS A 20 -18.83 -25.45 2.58
CA LYS A 20 -18.94 -24.28 3.46
C LYS A 20 -17.63 -24.17 4.23
N GLY A 21 -16.75 -23.27 3.81
CA GLY A 21 -15.53 -22.98 4.54
C GLY A 21 -15.92 -22.53 5.95
N THR A 22 -15.51 -23.28 6.96
CA THR A 22 -15.63 -22.85 8.36
C THR A 22 -14.72 -21.65 8.55
N THR A 23 -15.32 -20.46 8.68
CA THR A 23 -14.59 -19.24 9.03
C THR A 23 -14.07 -19.33 10.46
N PRO A 24 -12.79 -19.01 10.71
CA PRO A 24 -12.22 -19.05 12.05
C PRO A 24 -12.92 -18.03 12.95
N VAL A 25 -13.06 -18.37 14.23
CA VAL A 25 -13.68 -17.52 15.25
C VAL A 25 -12.59 -16.82 16.05
N CYS A 26 -12.71 -15.52 16.26
CA CYS A 26 -11.73 -14.75 17.05
C CYS A 26 -11.77 -15.16 18.52
N SER A 27 -10.59 -15.17 19.16
CA SER A 27 -10.42 -15.38 20.60
C SER A 27 -10.58 -14.10 21.43
N ASP A 28 -10.32 -12.93 20.83
CA ASP A 28 -10.49 -11.58 21.37
C ASP A 28 -11.73 -10.91 20.77
N CYS A 29 -12.31 -9.97 21.51
CA CYS A 29 -13.55 -9.28 21.17
C CYS A 29 -13.32 -7.89 20.55
N VAL A 30 -12.17 -7.67 19.90
CA VAL A 30 -11.83 -6.42 19.22
C VAL A 30 -12.46 -6.38 17.82
N VAL A 31 -13.41 -5.46 17.61
CA VAL A 31 -14.05 -5.25 16.31
C VAL A 31 -13.10 -4.49 15.39
N TYR A 32 -12.72 -5.14 14.29
CA TYR A 32 -11.94 -4.54 13.20
C TYR A 32 -12.84 -4.05 12.07
N SER A 33 -13.87 -4.82 11.71
CA SER A 33 -14.83 -4.44 10.66
C SER A 33 -16.21 -5.06 10.86
N THR A 34 -17.22 -4.54 10.15
CA THR A 34 -18.60 -5.08 10.14
C THR A 34 -18.97 -5.49 8.72
N GLY A 35 -19.37 -6.75 8.55
CA GLY A 35 -19.84 -7.29 7.28
C GLY A 35 -21.19 -6.72 6.87
N LYS A 36 -21.53 -6.83 5.58
CA LYS A 36 -22.84 -6.39 5.05
C LYS A 36 -24.02 -7.15 5.66
N ASP A 37 -23.77 -8.36 6.14
CA ASP A 37 -24.73 -9.21 6.86
C ASP A 37 -24.88 -8.82 8.35
N GLY A 38 -24.18 -7.78 8.80
CA GLY A 38 -24.14 -7.36 10.20
C GLY A 38 -23.21 -8.18 11.09
N SER A 39 -22.50 -9.17 10.54
CA SER A 39 -21.50 -9.93 11.28
C SER A 39 -20.31 -9.03 11.68
N LEU A 40 -19.85 -9.14 12.92
CA LEU A 40 -18.63 -8.44 13.37
C LEU A 40 -17.41 -9.30 13.08
N TRP A 41 -16.31 -8.67 12.66
CA TRP A 41 -15.05 -9.31 12.30
C TRP A 41 -13.90 -8.71 13.09
N GLY A 42 -12.95 -9.55 13.50
CA GLY A 42 -11.70 -9.18 14.14
C GLY A 42 -10.50 -9.62 13.32
N ARG A 43 -9.29 -9.26 13.79
CA ARG A 43 -8.03 -9.67 13.16
C ARG A 43 -7.09 -10.27 14.20
N GLU A 44 -6.71 -11.53 14.01
CA GLU A 44 -5.84 -12.28 14.92
C GLU A 44 -4.77 -13.03 14.15
N ASN A 45 -3.52 -12.94 14.61
CA ASN A 45 -2.36 -13.58 13.96
C ASN A 45 -2.22 -13.26 12.46
N GLY A 46 -2.71 -12.08 12.03
CA GLY A 46 -2.66 -11.63 10.64
C GLY A 46 -3.90 -11.94 9.80
N ASP A 47 -4.76 -12.85 10.25
CA ASP A 47 -5.93 -13.35 9.53
C ASP A 47 -7.25 -12.73 10.02
N TYR A 48 -8.26 -12.71 9.15
CA TYR A 48 -9.62 -12.31 9.50
C TYR A 48 -10.38 -13.45 10.17
N CYS A 49 -11.03 -13.15 11.27
CA CYS A 49 -11.87 -14.08 12.00
C CYS A 49 -13.24 -13.45 12.30
N LYS A 50 -14.27 -14.28 12.39
CA LYS A 50 -15.62 -13.84 12.75
C LYS A 50 -15.72 -13.77 14.26
N LEU A 51 -16.23 -12.66 14.79
CA LEU A 51 -16.41 -12.51 16.23
C LEU A 51 -17.54 -13.42 16.72
N SER A 52 -17.31 -14.12 17.84
CA SER A 52 -18.32 -14.98 18.43
C SER A 52 -19.51 -14.15 18.94
N SER A 53 -20.70 -14.76 19.03
CA SER A 53 -21.88 -14.09 19.58
C SER A 53 -21.67 -13.55 21.00
N LYS A 54 -20.79 -14.18 21.79
CA LYS A 54 -20.41 -13.70 23.13
C LYS A 54 -19.80 -12.30 23.10
N CYS A 55 -18.97 -12.00 22.10
CA CYS A 55 -18.37 -10.68 21.92
C CYS A 55 -19.41 -9.61 21.54
N VAL A 56 -20.49 -10.00 20.86
CA VAL A 56 -21.56 -9.08 20.45
C VAL A 56 -22.35 -8.59 21.67
N ASP A 57 -22.58 -9.46 22.65
CA ASP A 57 -23.29 -9.12 23.89
C ASP A 57 -22.43 -8.23 24.81
N GLU A 58 -21.12 -8.47 24.84
CA GLU A 58 -20.16 -7.61 25.54
C GLU A 58 -20.01 -6.24 24.89
N ALA A 59 -19.99 -6.14 23.55
CA ALA A 59 -19.94 -4.87 22.83
C ALA A 59 -21.18 -3.99 23.07
N LYS A 60 -22.36 -4.61 23.26
CA LYS A 60 -23.60 -3.88 23.61
C LYS A 60 -23.63 -3.44 25.08
N THR A 61 -23.00 -4.19 25.97
CA THR A 61 -23.02 -3.93 27.42
C THR A 61 -21.86 -3.02 27.88
N SER A 62 -20.76 -2.99 27.12
CA SER A 62 -19.52 -2.26 27.46
C SER A 62 -19.42 -0.84 26.85
N ARG A 63 -20.54 -0.11 26.76
CA ARG A 63 -20.50 1.38 26.65
C ARG A 63 -20.20 2.06 28.00
N LYS A 64 -19.79 1.28 29.01
CA LYS A 64 -19.30 1.75 30.31
C LYS A 64 -17.92 1.14 30.58
N THR A 65 -16.90 1.99 30.41
CA THR A 65 -15.48 1.74 30.57
C THR A 65 -15.16 0.91 31.81
N THR A 66 -14.58 -0.28 31.61
CA THR A 66 -13.94 -1.06 32.69
C THR A 66 -12.55 -1.47 32.23
N THR A 67 -11.54 -0.87 32.86
CA THR A 67 -10.12 -1.12 32.63
C THR A 67 -9.67 -2.28 33.52
N THR A 68 -9.27 -3.41 32.92
CA THR A 68 -8.67 -4.54 33.66
C THR A 68 -7.16 -4.35 33.74
N LYS A 69 -6.64 -4.32 34.98
CA LYS A 69 -5.22 -4.21 35.32
C LYS A 69 -4.44 -5.45 34.86
N ILE A 70 -3.44 -5.26 34.01
CA ILE A 70 -2.31 -6.19 33.88
C ILE A 70 -1.10 -5.54 34.57
N THR A 71 -0.61 -6.22 35.60
CA THR A 71 0.58 -5.85 36.37
C THR A 71 1.82 -6.14 35.53
N LYS A 72 2.57 -5.10 35.14
CA LYS A 72 4.05 -5.09 34.99
C LYS A 72 4.59 -3.67 34.74
N THR A 73 5.56 -3.32 35.58
CA THR A 73 6.58 -2.24 35.57
C THR A 73 6.22 -0.83 35.09
N LYS A 74 6.33 0.10 36.04
CA LYS A 74 5.89 1.50 36.05
C LYS A 74 6.83 2.43 35.26
N THR A 75 6.40 2.85 34.08
CA THR A 75 6.72 4.18 33.52
C THR A 75 5.39 4.92 33.38
N THR A 76 5.27 6.06 34.06
CA THR A 76 4.00 6.78 34.25
C THR A 76 3.52 7.39 32.92
N LYS A 77 2.63 6.70 32.19
CA LYS A 77 1.89 7.25 31.05
C LYS A 77 0.58 7.89 31.54
N THR A 78 0.44 9.19 31.29
CA THR A 78 -0.80 9.94 31.47
C THR A 78 -1.66 9.76 30.22
N THR A 79 -2.64 8.87 30.26
CA THR A 79 -3.55 8.62 29.12
C THR A 79 -4.67 9.66 29.10
N LYS A 80 -4.56 10.64 28.18
CA LYS A 80 -5.62 11.59 27.83
C LYS A 80 -6.52 10.97 26.73
N PRO A 81 -7.83 11.26 26.68
CA PRO A 81 -8.74 10.64 25.71
C PRO A 81 -8.35 10.98 24.26
N ALA A 82 -8.44 9.97 23.39
CA ALA A 82 -8.21 10.08 21.95
C ALA A 82 -9.20 11.10 21.35
N THR A 83 -8.68 12.27 21.02
CA THR A 83 -9.40 13.30 20.28
C THR A 83 -8.99 13.16 18.82
N THR A 84 -9.94 12.84 17.95
CA THR A 84 -9.73 12.69 16.51
C THR A 84 -9.49 14.04 15.86
N SER A 85 -8.22 14.46 15.76
CA SER A 85 -7.82 15.52 14.84
C SER A 85 -6.35 15.33 14.46
N SER A 86 -6.11 14.57 13.39
CA SER A 86 -4.81 14.53 12.74
C SER A 86 -4.77 15.61 11.66
N THR A 87 -3.87 16.57 11.80
CA THR A 87 -3.55 17.52 10.75
C THR A 87 -2.52 16.91 9.79
N TYR A 88 -2.68 17.22 8.50
CA TYR A 88 -1.73 16.88 7.46
C TYR A 88 -0.89 18.12 7.17
N VAL A 89 0.43 18.02 7.29
CA VAL A 89 1.36 19.00 6.73
C VAL A 89 2.11 18.30 5.60
N ASN A 90 1.96 18.79 4.37
CA ASN A 90 2.59 18.20 3.18
C ASN A 90 2.33 16.69 3.01
N GLY A 91 1.11 16.23 3.30
CA GLY A 91 0.74 14.81 3.15
C GLY A 91 1.21 13.88 4.29
N THR A 92 1.96 14.40 5.27
CA THR A 92 2.42 13.61 6.44
C THR A 92 1.48 13.80 7.62
N LEU A 93 1.12 12.68 8.29
CA LEU A 93 0.23 12.65 9.46
C LEU A 93 0.98 13.17 10.70
N ILE A 94 0.43 14.14 11.45
CA ILE A 94 1.00 14.59 12.74
C ILE A 94 0.43 13.76 13.90
N CYS A 95 1.27 13.32 14.85
CA CYS A 95 0.82 12.57 16.03
C CYS A 95 0.01 13.43 17.01
N ASN A 96 -0.97 12.81 17.67
CA ASN A 96 -1.73 13.43 18.74
C ASN A 96 -0.96 13.43 20.07
N GLY A 97 -0.36 12.29 20.39
CA GLY A 97 0.54 12.08 21.49
C GLY A 97 1.99 12.38 21.12
N CYS A 98 2.81 12.39 22.16
CA CYS A 98 4.22 12.75 22.12
C CYS A 98 5.13 11.54 22.35
N GLU A 99 4.59 10.33 22.16
CA GLU A 99 5.34 9.10 22.29
C GLU A 99 6.15 8.86 21.02
N VAL A 100 7.45 9.08 21.12
CA VAL A 100 8.40 8.80 20.05
C VAL A 100 8.66 7.30 20.02
N THR A 101 8.35 6.66 18.89
CA THR A 101 8.61 5.23 18.64
C THR A 101 9.72 5.01 17.62
N ALA A 102 10.08 6.02 16.83
CA ALA A 102 11.16 5.98 15.86
C ALA A 102 11.75 7.38 15.59
N THR A 103 12.94 7.40 14.98
CA THR A 103 13.59 8.60 14.43
C THR A 103 13.77 8.42 12.93
N GLY A 104 13.39 9.41 12.14
CA GLY A 104 13.56 9.43 10.68
C GLY A 104 14.76 10.27 10.23
N GLY A 105 14.89 10.45 8.92
CA GLY A 105 15.87 11.38 8.34
C GLY A 105 15.64 12.83 8.80
N GLN A 106 16.69 13.64 8.77
CA GLN A 106 16.68 15.04 9.27
C GLN A 106 16.28 15.16 10.76
N GLU A 107 16.60 14.14 11.56
CA GLU A 107 16.29 14.09 12.99
C GLU A 107 14.79 14.22 13.29
N SER A 108 13.92 13.89 12.33
CA SER A 108 12.47 13.89 12.54
C SER A 108 12.09 12.83 13.58
N LEU A 109 11.25 13.18 14.55
CA LEU A 109 10.71 12.20 15.49
C LEU A 109 9.39 11.64 14.97
N TRP A 110 9.22 10.32 15.05
CA TRP A 110 8.04 9.62 14.57
C TRP A 110 7.39 8.84 15.72
N GLY A 111 6.07 8.84 15.74
CA GLY A 111 5.23 8.04 16.62
C GLY A 111 4.37 7.05 15.84
N TRP A 112 3.68 6.18 16.58
CA TRP A 112 2.72 5.23 16.03
C TRP A 112 1.37 5.39 16.72
N GLU A 113 0.36 5.88 15.98
CA GLU A 113 -0.97 6.14 16.51
C GLU A 113 -2.03 5.76 15.49
N ASN A 114 -3.15 5.19 15.97
CA ASN A 114 -4.26 4.75 15.12
C ASN A 114 -3.79 3.88 13.94
N GLU A 115 -2.87 2.94 14.21
CA GLU A 115 -2.28 2.00 13.25
C GLU A 115 -1.53 2.65 12.08
N LYS A 116 -1.05 3.89 12.27
CA LYS A 116 -0.29 4.63 11.26
C LYS A 116 0.95 5.27 11.88
N SER A 117 1.98 5.43 11.06
CA SER A 117 3.11 6.29 11.42
C SER A 117 2.69 7.76 11.35
N CYS A 118 3.20 8.55 12.29
CA CYS A 118 2.95 9.99 12.32
C CYS A 118 4.21 10.73 12.76
N LEU A 119 4.34 11.98 12.31
CA LEU A 119 5.41 12.90 12.69
C LEU A 119 5.06 13.54 14.04
N ILE A 120 6.02 13.54 14.96
CA ILE A 120 5.87 14.18 16.27
C ILE A 120 6.07 15.69 16.10
N ASP A 121 5.10 16.45 16.59
CA ASP A 121 5.15 17.91 16.61
C ASP A 121 5.95 18.38 17.82
N TYR A 122 7.15 18.92 17.56
CA TYR A 122 8.07 19.42 18.58
C TYR A 122 7.46 20.48 19.49
N GLU A 123 6.75 21.45 18.90
CA GLU A 123 6.15 22.57 19.64
C GLU A 123 5.01 22.06 20.54
N LYS A 124 4.11 21.26 19.96
CA LYS A 124 3.00 20.65 20.69
C LYS A 124 3.47 19.76 21.84
N CYS A 125 4.58 19.05 21.64
CA CYS A 125 5.13 18.13 22.61
C CYS A 125 6.13 18.76 23.58
N ASN A 126 6.42 20.05 23.43
CA ASN A 126 7.44 20.76 24.19
C ASN A 126 8.79 20.00 24.20
N ILE A 127 9.11 19.37 23.07
CA ILE A 127 10.38 18.69 22.84
C ILE A 127 11.29 19.75 22.22
N LYS A 128 12.45 19.99 22.83
CA LYS A 128 13.46 20.85 22.22
C LYS A 128 13.87 20.19 20.90
N ALA A 129 13.51 20.81 19.77
CA ALA A 129 13.99 20.37 18.48
C ALA A 129 15.53 20.30 18.56
N PRO A 130 16.13 19.20 18.11
CA PRO A 130 17.58 19.15 18.08
C PRO A 130 18.06 20.32 17.21
N GLU A 131 19.02 21.09 17.75
CA GLU A 131 19.62 22.20 17.02
C GLU A 131 20.50 21.60 15.93
N VAL A 132 19.89 21.30 14.78
CA VAL A 132 20.64 20.98 13.58
C VAL A 132 21.36 22.25 13.18
N ASP A 133 22.67 22.29 13.41
CA ASP A 133 23.53 23.31 12.83
C ASP A 133 23.66 23.01 11.33
N VAL A 134 22.66 23.48 10.57
CA VAL A 134 22.55 23.29 9.11
C VAL A 134 23.82 23.80 8.42
N GLU A 135 24.42 24.88 8.94
CA GLU A 135 25.65 25.46 8.38
C GLU A 135 26.86 24.56 8.63
N LYS A 136 26.97 23.95 9.82
CA LYS A 136 28.01 22.96 10.10
C LYS A 136 27.87 21.72 9.23
N ASN A 137 26.67 21.16 9.11
CA ASN A 137 26.44 19.97 8.29
C ASN A 137 26.72 20.26 6.81
N LYS A 138 26.30 21.43 6.31
CA LYS A 138 26.63 21.90 4.96
C LYS A 138 28.14 21.98 4.74
N LYS A 139 28.90 22.55 5.68
CA LYS A 139 30.38 22.63 5.56
C LYS A 139 31.06 21.27 5.55
N ILE A 140 30.57 20.33 6.36
CA ILE A 140 31.08 18.95 6.37
C ILE A 140 30.81 18.30 5.01
N ALA A 141 29.58 18.40 4.52
CA ALA A 141 29.21 17.82 3.23
C ALA A 141 29.96 18.49 2.06
N GLU A 142 30.10 19.82 2.04
CA GLU A 142 30.90 20.53 1.03
C GLU A 142 32.39 20.18 1.07
N ALA A 143 32.92 19.76 2.23
CA ALA A 143 34.31 19.30 2.35
C ALA A 143 34.51 17.86 1.85
N ASN A 144 33.49 17.02 1.96
CA ASN A 144 33.57 15.59 1.66
C ASN A 144 33.02 15.22 0.27
N HIS A 145 32.23 16.09 -0.35
CA HIS A 145 31.54 15.83 -1.62
C HIS A 145 31.96 16.80 -2.72
N LYS A 146 31.95 16.32 -3.95
CA LYS A 146 32.13 17.17 -5.14
C LYS A 146 30.79 17.78 -5.53
N LYS A 147 30.80 18.97 -6.13
CA LYS A 147 29.60 19.53 -6.78
C LYS A 147 29.56 19.19 -8.26
N ASN A 148 28.36 18.96 -8.79
CA ASN A 148 28.15 18.80 -10.23
C ASN A 148 27.92 20.15 -10.93
N SER A 149 27.61 20.13 -12.23
CA SER A 149 27.36 21.34 -13.04
C SER A 149 26.16 22.17 -12.60
N SER A 150 25.27 21.60 -11.78
CA SER A 150 24.07 22.25 -11.24
C SER A 150 24.25 22.70 -9.79
N ASP A 151 25.49 22.69 -9.27
CA ASP A 151 25.87 23.03 -7.89
C ASP A 151 25.31 22.09 -6.81
N TYR A 152 24.82 20.90 -7.19
CA TYR A 152 24.42 19.86 -6.22
C TYR A 152 25.62 19.04 -5.77
N LEU A 153 25.68 18.69 -4.49
CA LEU A 153 26.67 17.75 -3.96
C LEU A 153 26.43 16.37 -4.55
N VAL A 154 27.50 15.67 -4.91
CA VAL A 154 27.48 14.32 -5.48
C VAL A 154 27.81 13.31 -4.38
N CYS A 155 26.97 12.28 -4.20
CA CYS A 155 27.22 11.25 -3.20
C CYS A 155 28.49 10.47 -3.51
N ASN A 156 29.24 10.11 -2.46
CA ASN A 156 30.41 9.24 -2.57
C ASN A 156 29.98 7.77 -2.67
N GLY A 157 28.90 7.40 -2.00
CA GLY A 157 28.23 6.11 -2.11
C GLY A 157 27.09 6.11 -3.13
N CYS A 158 26.55 4.91 -3.36
CA CYS A 158 25.53 4.65 -4.37
C CYS A 158 24.17 4.28 -3.76
N THR A 159 23.97 4.56 -2.47
CA THR A 159 22.71 4.24 -1.78
C THR A 159 21.66 5.29 -2.10
N ILE A 160 20.66 4.89 -2.89
CA ILE A 160 19.52 5.74 -3.24
C ILE A 160 18.54 5.77 -2.06
N THR A 161 18.26 6.96 -1.56
CA THR A 161 17.22 7.22 -0.55
C THR A 161 15.98 7.86 -1.15
N ASP A 162 16.11 8.56 -2.29
CA ASP A 162 14.98 9.20 -2.96
C ASP A 162 15.19 9.32 -4.48
N ILE A 163 14.10 9.58 -5.22
CA ILE A 163 14.12 9.84 -6.67
C ILE A 163 13.40 11.17 -6.91
N GLY A 164 14.12 12.14 -7.45
CA GLY A 164 13.58 13.46 -7.78
C GLY A 164 12.55 13.41 -8.90
N GLU A 165 11.75 14.48 -9.01
CA GLU A 165 10.75 14.62 -10.07
C GLU A 165 11.36 14.62 -11.49
N ASP A 166 12.62 15.02 -11.59
CA ASP A 166 13.42 15.02 -12.81
C ASP A 166 14.03 13.64 -13.14
N GLY A 167 13.75 12.63 -12.31
CA GLY A 167 14.34 11.29 -12.41
C GLY A 167 15.75 11.17 -11.86
N SER A 168 16.29 12.23 -11.23
CA SER A 168 17.58 12.18 -10.57
C SER A 168 17.51 11.30 -9.33
N TYR A 169 18.54 10.49 -9.09
CA TYR A 169 18.66 9.71 -7.87
C TYR A 169 19.33 10.53 -6.78
N TRP A 170 18.80 10.47 -5.56
CA TRP A 170 19.31 11.19 -4.40
C TRP A 170 19.67 10.20 -3.30
N GLY A 171 20.75 10.50 -2.59
CA GLY A 171 21.23 9.79 -1.42
C GLY A 171 21.36 10.72 -0.21
N TRP A 172 21.67 10.13 0.93
CA TRP A 172 21.88 10.84 2.18
C TRP A 172 23.23 10.45 2.79
N GLU A 173 24.17 11.38 2.79
CA GLU A 173 25.54 11.19 3.29
C GLU A 173 25.96 12.42 4.09
N ASP A 174 26.72 12.21 5.17
CA ASP A 174 27.23 13.30 6.02
C ASP A 174 26.15 14.29 6.53
N ASN A 175 24.94 13.78 6.80
CA ASN A 175 23.76 14.56 7.22
C ASN A 175 23.30 15.60 6.19
N TYR A 176 23.52 15.34 4.91
CA TYR A 176 23.09 16.20 3.82
C TYR A 176 22.58 15.40 2.62
N SER A 177 21.72 16.02 1.82
CA SER A 177 21.23 15.41 0.58
C SER A 177 22.27 15.57 -0.53
N CYS A 178 22.56 14.48 -1.24
CA CYS A 178 23.47 14.49 -2.38
C CYS A 178 22.84 13.77 -3.58
N GLN A 179 23.18 14.20 -4.78
CA GLN A 179 22.77 13.58 -6.03
C GLN A 179 23.71 12.41 -6.34
N ILE A 180 23.15 11.26 -6.69
CA ILE A 180 23.93 10.07 -7.03
C ILE A 180 24.53 10.25 -8.43
N ASP A 181 25.82 9.99 -8.59
CA ASP A 181 26.47 9.97 -9.91
C ASP A 181 26.15 8.66 -10.63
N ASN A 182 25.28 8.76 -11.63
CA ASN A 182 24.81 7.63 -12.43
C ASN A 182 25.95 6.86 -13.12
N ILE A 183 26.97 7.59 -13.60
CA ILE A 183 28.11 6.99 -14.30
C ILE A 183 28.99 6.26 -13.29
N LEU A 184 29.33 6.91 -12.18
CA LEU A 184 30.19 6.34 -11.14
C LEU A 184 29.55 5.10 -10.49
N CYS A 185 28.26 5.17 -10.20
CA CYS A 185 27.53 4.10 -9.56
C CYS A 185 27.09 2.98 -10.51
N ASN A 186 27.41 3.10 -11.80
CA ASN A 186 26.93 2.20 -12.84
C ASN A 186 25.40 2.00 -12.77
N TYR A 187 24.69 3.02 -12.28
CA TYR A 187 23.33 3.26 -12.67
C TYR A 187 23.45 3.75 -14.09
N ASN A 188 23.64 2.80 -15.01
CA ASN A 188 23.08 3.01 -16.32
C ASN A 188 21.68 3.52 -16.00
N ALA A 189 21.41 4.78 -16.33
CA ALA A 189 20.08 5.13 -16.74
C ALA A 189 19.83 4.07 -17.81
N LYS A 190 19.27 2.91 -17.42
CA LYS A 190 18.52 2.06 -18.31
C LYS A 190 17.66 3.13 -18.93
N GLU A 191 18.05 3.54 -20.15
CA GLU A 191 17.42 4.61 -20.90
C GLU A 191 15.97 4.46 -20.53
N ALA A 192 15.32 5.43 -19.84
CA ALA A 192 13.99 5.19 -19.28
C ALA A 192 13.20 4.48 -20.36
N THR A 193 13.04 3.15 -20.25
CA THR A 193 13.08 2.28 -21.45
C THR A 193 11.92 2.75 -22.23
N LYS A 194 12.19 3.46 -23.35
CA LYS A 194 11.15 4.15 -24.10
C LYS A 194 10.19 3.05 -24.41
N THR A 195 9.14 2.95 -23.62
CA THR A 195 8.42 1.70 -23.52
C THR A 195 7.68 1.73 -24.83
N THR A 196 8.14 0.94 -25.79
CA THR A 196 7.57 0.94 -27.15
C THR A 196 6.12 0.47 -27.09
N THR A 197 5.71 -0.12 -25.96
CA THR A 197 4.34 -0.31 -25.57
C THR A 197 3.67 1.05 -25.34
N PRO A 198 2.62 1.38 -26.11
CA PRO A 198 1.82 2.57 -25.88
C PRO A 198 1.36 2.63 -24.41
N PRO A 199 1.35 3.82 -23.79
CA PRO A 199 0.87 3.99 -22.42
C PRO A 199 -0.53 3.40 -22.28
N LEU A 200 -0.72 2.58 -21.25
CA LEU A 200 -2.02 1.97 -20.98
C LEU A 200 -2.97 3.05 -20.51
N ARG A 201 -4.18 3.10 -21.09
CA ARG A 201 -5.22 4.06 -20.72
C ARG A 201 -6.49 3.31 -20.34
N GLY A 202 -7.23 3.86 -19.38
CA GLY A 202 -8.59 3.42 -19.07
C GLY A 202 -9.55 3.72 -20.22
N SER A 203 -10.79 3.22 -20.11
CA SER A 203 -11.83 3.52 -21.12
C SER A 203 -12.19 5.01 -21.17
N ASP A 204 -11.90 5.75 -20.10
CA ASP A 204 -12.02 7.20 -19.98
C ASP A 204 -10.83 7.98 -20.55
N GLY A 205 -9.83 7.30 -21.13
CA GLY A 205 -8.62 7.92 -21.68
C GLY A 205 -7.58 8.30 -20.62
N THR A 206 -7.87 8.14 -19.33
CA THR A 206 -6.94 8.41 -18.23
C THR A 206 -5.75 7.45 -18.28
N LEU A 207 -4.52 7.97 -18.13
CA LEU A 207 -3.30 7.16 -18.06
C LEU A 207 -3.37 6.18 -16.88
N ILE A 208 -2.98 4.93 -17.09
CA ILE A 208 -2.77 3.95 -16.03
C ILE A 208 -1.29 3.96 -15.68
N CYS A 209 -0.97 4.19 -14.40
CA CYS A 209 0.40 4.24 -13.93
C CYS A 209 1.09 2.88 -14.13
N ASN A 210 2.35 2.92 -14.56
CA ASN A 210 3.23 1.76 -14.63
C ASN A 210 3.85 1.44 -13.27
N THR A 211 3.92 2.41 -12.35
CA THR A 211 4.41 2.24 -11.00
C THR A 211 3.26 2.06 -10.00
N CYS A 212 3.59 1.44 -8.87
CA CYS A 212 2.68 1.24 -7.75
C CYS A 212 2.78 2.30 -6.65
N LYS A 213 3.50 3.40 -6.94
CA LYS A 213 3.54 4.57 -6.07
C LYS A 213 2.29 5.39 -6.32
N TYR A 214 1.63 5.85 -5.26
CA TYR A 214 0.52 6.78 -5.34
C TYR A 214 0.78 7.97 -4.41
N THR A 215 0.36 9.15 -4.82
CA THR A 215 0.49 10.41 -4.05
C THR A 215 -0.80 10.81 -3.37
N SER A 216 -1.94 10.32 -3.87
CA SER A 216 -3.26 10.62 -3.30
C SER A 216 -4.27 9.51 -3.57
N ILE A 217 -5.30 9.44 -2.73
CA ILE A 217 -6.51 8.63 -2.93
C ILE A 217 -7.70 9.58 -2.85
N ASP A 218 -8.57 9.56 -3.85
CA ASP A 218 -9.74 10.43 -3.88
C ASP A 218 -10.95 9.85 -3.12
N ASN A 219 -12.06 10.59 -3.11
CA ASN A 219 -13.30 10.17 -2.44
C ASN A 219 -13.96 8.94 -3.08
N SER A 220 -13.58 8.59 -4.31
CA SER A 220 -14.02 7.34 -4.98
C SER A 220 -13.08 6.17 -4.71
N LEU A 221 -12.10 6.35 -3.82
CA LEU A 221 -11.08 5.36 -3.46
C LEU A 221 -10.16 4.99 -4.62
N VAL A 222 -10.04 5.87 -5.61
CA VAL A 222 -9.10 5.71 -6.72
C VAL A 222 -7.76 6.29 -6.31
N ALA A 223 -6.71 5.49 -6.41
CA ALA A 223 -5.34 5.91 -6.16
C ALA A 223 -4.75 6.61 -7.41
N TRP A 224 -4.05 7.72 -7.19
CA TRP A 224 -3.51 8.57 -8.25
C TRP A 224 -2.02 8.80 -8.05
N ASN A 225 -1.31 8.93 -9.16
CA ASN A 225 0.09 9.37 -9.22
C ASN A 225 0.30 10.29 -10.44
N THR A 226 1.52 10.78 -10.62
CA THR A 226 1.95 11.48 -11.82
C THR A 226 3.10 10.70 -12.45
N GLU A 227 2.98 10.35 -13.73
CA GLU A 227 4.03 9.70 -14.51
C GLU A 227 4.22 10.43 -15.83
N ASN A 228 5.47 10.72 -16.18
CA ASN A 228 5.81 11.47 -17.40
C ASN A 228 5.08 12.82 -17.52
N GLY A 229 4.85 13.50 -16.40
CA GLY A 229 4.15 14.79 -16.34
C GLY A 229 2.63 14.70 -16.53
N GLU A 230 2.06 13.50 -16.64
CA GLU A 230 0.61 13.28 -16.75
C GLU A 230 0.07 12.60 -15.49
N LYS A 231 -1.11 13.04 -15.04
CA LYS A 231 -1.82 12.38 -13.94
C LYS A 231 -2.27 10.98 -14.39
N CYS A 232 -1.90 9.97 -13.63
CA CYS A 232 -2.22 8.58 -13.91
C CYS A 232 -2.93 7.90 -12.74
N ARG A 233 -3.71 6.86 -13.04
CA ARG A 233 -4.43 6.02 -12.10
C ARG A 233 -3.58 4.82 -11.70
N VAL A 234 -3.39 4.61 -10.40
CA VAL A 234 -2.69 3.44 -9.85
C VAL A 234 -3.72 2.36 -9.57
N LEU A 235 -3.63 1.22 -10.27
CA LEU A 235 -4.59 0.13 -10.12
C LEU A 235 -4.20 -0.78 -8.96
N GLY A 236 -5.10 -0.96 -8.00
CA GLY A 236 -4.84 -1.78 -6.81
C GLY A 236 -4.57 -3.24 -7.20
N SER A 237 -5.34 -3.75 -8.18
CA SER A 237 -5.20 -5.09 -8.76
C SER A 237 -3.78 -5.39 -9.27
N ARG A 238 -3.09 -4.36 -9.77
CA ARG A 238 -1.74 -4.45 -10.31
C ARG A 238 -0.66 -4.21 -9.29
N CYS A 239 -1.02 -3.64 -8.14
CA CYS A 239 -0.08 -3.12 -7.15
C CYS A 239 -0.20 -3.78 -5.79
N ASN A 240 -0.93 -4.90 -5.72
CA ASN A 240 -1.12 -5.70 -4.52
C ASN A 240 -1.63 -4.90 -3.31
N PHE A 241 -2.40 -3.83 -3.56
CA PHE A 241 -3.15 -3.12 -2.52
C PHE A 241 -4.62 -3.05 -2.92
N ASN A 242 -5.50 -3.01 -1.93
CA ASN A 242 -6.93 -2.95 -2.17
C ASN A 242 -7.49 -1.62 -1.66
N SER A 243 -7.72 -0.67 -2.57
CA SER A 243 -8.45 0.55 -2.23
C SER A 243 -9.96 0.39 -2.39
N SER A 244 -10.42 -0.68 -3.05
CA SER A 244 -11.84 -0.93 -3.30
C SER A 244 -12.57 -1.41 -2.03
N PRO A 245 -13.88 -1.12 -1.89
CA PRO A 245 -14.70 -1.72 -0.84
C PRO A 245 -14.93 -3.24 -1.07
N HIS A 246 -14.56 -3.77 -2.24
CA HIS A 246 -14.67 -5.18 -2.57
C HIS A 246 -13.44 -5.96 -2.09
N PRO A 247 -13.61 -7.14 -1.45
CA PRO A 247 -12.46 -7.97 -1.05
C PRO A 247 -11.72 -8.53 -2.25
N TRP A 248 -10.52 -9.10 -2.04
CA TRP A 248 -9.84 -9.87 -3.07
C TRP A 248 -10.59 -11.17 -3.39
N CYS A 249 -10.64 -11.55 -4.66
CA CYS A 249 -11.06 -12.88 -5.09
C CYS A 249 -10.01 -13.93 -4.69
N SER A 250 -10.49 -15.12 -4.37
CA SER A 250 -9.65 -16.30 -4.14
C SER A 250 -9.17 -16.90 -5.46
N GLY A 251 -10.02 -16.84 -6.48
CA GLY A 251 -9.79 -17.25 -7.86
C GLY A 251 -9.27 -16.12 -8.74
N CYS A 252 -8.82 -16.51 -9.93
CA CYS A 252 -8.11 -15.65 -10.88
C CYS A 252 -8.84 -15.49 -12.21
N THR A 253 -10.11 -15.87 -12.27
CA THR A 253 -10.93 -15.80 -13.48
C THR A 253 -11.79 -14.53 -13.45
N PRO A 254 -11.43 -13.49 -14.21
CA PRO A 254 -12.27 -12.30 -14.32
C PRO A 254 -13.62 -12.66 -14.91
N THR A 255 -14.67 -12.21 -14.26
CA THR A 255 -16.02 -12.25 -14.82
C THR A 255 -16.31 -11.01 -15.64
N ASP A 256 -15.69 -9.88 -15.30
CA ASP A 256 -15.87 -8.59 -15.95
C ASP A 256 -14.76 -7.59 -15.51
N TYR A 257 -14.75 -6.37 -16.06
CA TYR A 257 -13.75 -5.33 -15.79
C TYR A 257 -14.41 -4.01 -15.40
N THR A 258 -13.83 -3.29 -14.43
CA THR A 258 -14.31 -1.95 -14.08
C THR A 258 -14.09 -0.98 -15.24
N SER A 259 -14.74 0.18 -15.21
CA SER A 259 -14.47 1.27 -16.16
C SER A 259 -12.99 1.71 -16.16
N TYR A 260 -12.29 1.43 -15.05
CA TYR A 260 -10.88 1.73 -14.83
C TYR A 260 -9.93 0.64 -15.36
N GLY A 261 -10.47 -0.48 -15.84
CA GLY A 261 -9.71 -1.60 -16.38
C GLY A 261 -9.22 -2.60 -15.34
N GLU A 262 -9.74 -2.56 -14.11
CA GLU A 262 -9.41 -3.55 -13.08
C GLU A 262 -10.28 -4.80 -13.26
N PRO A 263 -9.68 -6.01 -13.29
CA PRO A 263 -10.45 -7.24 -13.36
C PRO A 263 -11.19 -7.49 -12.05
N PHE A 264 -12.47 -7.85 -12.14
CA PHE A 264 -13.25 -8.30 -10.99
C PHE A 264 -13.86 -9.68 -11.24
N GLY A 265 -14.11 -10.38 -10.14
CA GLY A 265 -14.76 -11.69 -10.12
C GLY A 265 -16.03 -11.66 -9.27
N TRP A 266 -16.70 -12.81 -9.24
CA TRP A 266 -17.86 -13.05 -8.40
C TRP A 266 -17.66 -14.31 -7.57
N GLU A 267 -17.50 -14.15 -6.26
CA GLU A 267 -17.28 -15.25 -5.32
C GLU A 267 -18.14 -15.06 -4.09
N ASN A 268 -18.66 -16.16 -3.53
CA ASN A 268 -19.46 -16.13 -2.31
C ASN A 268 -20.61 -15.11 -2.35
N GLN A 269 -21.28 -15.02 -3.51
CA GLN A 269 -22.41 -14.09 -3.77
C GLN A 269 -22.04 -12.60 -3.65
N ASN A 270 -20.76 -12.26 -3.81
CA ASN A 270 -20.29 -10.88 -3.77
C ASN A 270 -19.27 -10.62 -4.89
N SER A 271 -19.23 -9.37 -5.38
CA SER A 271 -18.14 -8.91 -6.24
C SER A 271 -16.85 -8.82 -5.46
N CYS A 272 -15.75 -9.27 -6.06
CA CYS A 272 -14.40 -9.23 -5.52
C CYS A 272 -13.41 -8.71 -6.58
N LEU A 273 -12.33 -8.07 -6.15
CA LEU A 273 -11.27 -7.60 -7.05
C LEU A 273 -10.29 -8.74 -7.33
N ILE A 274 -9.79 -8.87 -8.56
CA ILE A 274 -8.78 -9.88 -8.89
C ILE A 274 -7.40 -9.26 -8.73
N ASN A 275 -6.53 -9.94 -7.98
CA ASN A 275 -5.14 -9.53 -7.81
C ASN A 275 -4.31 -10.04 -9.00
N GLU A 276 -4.05 -9.17 -9.97
CA GLU A 276 -3.34 -9.51 -11.21
C GLU A 276 -1.94 -10.04 -10.97
N VAL A 277 -1.28 -9.56 -9.90
CA VAL A 277 0.07 -10.01 -9.49
C VAL A 277 0.02 -11.42 -8.94
N LYS A 278 -0.85 -11.67 -7.94
CA LYS A 278 -1.03 -13.00 -7.33
C LYS A 278 -1.50 -14.04 -8.35
N CYS A 279 -2.31 -13.60 -9.31
CA CYS A 279 -2.84 -14.44 -10.38
C CYS A 279 -1.87 -14.64 -11.55
N GLY A 280 -0.69 -14.00 -11.54
CA GLY A 280 0.30 -14.11 -12.61
C GLY A 280 -0.16 -13.54 -13.96
N ILE A 281 -1.20 -12.71 -13.96
CA ILE A 281 -1.66 -11.94 -15.13
C ILE A 281 -0.63 -10.87 -15.48
N ILE A 282 -0.03 -10.28 -14.45
CA ILE A 282 1.11 -9.37 -14.56
C ILE A 282 2.27 -9.97 -13.78
N LYS A 283 3.47 -9.84 -14.35
CA LYS A 283 4.72 -10.14 -13.67
C LYS A 283 5.50 -8.86 -13.49
N TYR A 284 6.05 -8.69 -12.29
CA TYR A 284 7.15 -7.75 -12.09
C TYR A 284 8.42 -8.49 -12.50
N GLU A 285 9.17 -7.93 -13.43
CA GLU A 285 10.59 -8.27 -13.49
C GLU A 285 11.29 -7.55 -12.33
N ASP A 286 12.35 -8.16 -11.80
CA ASP A 286 13.12 -7.65 -10.66
C ASP A 286 13.59 -6.20 -10.93
N GLY A 287 12.76 -5.21 -10.55
CA GLY A 287 12.99 -3.81 -10.91
C GLY A 287 11.75 -2.89 -11.08
N ASN A 288 10.62 -3.16 -10.42
CA ASN A 288 9.40 -2.30 -10.40
C ASN A 288 8.63 -2.09 -11.72
N ASP A 289 9.12 -2.59 -12.86
CA ASP A 289 8.40 -2.45 -14.13
C ASP A 289 7.35 -3.57 -14.32
N LEU A 290 6.10 -3.16 -14.57
CA LEU A 290 4.99 -4.05 -14.89
C LEU A 290 5.12 -4.56 -16.33
N GLN A 291 5.36 -5.86 -16.52
CA GLN A 291 5.19 -6.50 -17.82
C GLN A 291 3.88 -7.27 -17.89
N LYS A 292 3.04 -6.97 -18.89
CA LYS A 292 1.88 -7.79 -19.21
C LYS A 292 2.35 -9.16 -19.68
N VAL A 293 1.93 -10.21 -18.99
CA VAL A 293 2.03 -11.56 -19.55
C VAL A 293 0.97 -11.64 -20.64
N SER A 294 1.34 -12.05 -21.85
CA SER A 294 0.35 -12.29 -22.90
C SER A 294 -0.61 -13.37 -22.40
N ALA A 295 -1.78 -12.98 -21.91
CA ALA A 295 -2.84 -13.91 -21.60
C ALA A 295 -3.21 -14.59 -22.92
N ALA A 296 -2.86 -15.87 -23.06
CA ALA A 296 -3.44 -16.69 -24.11
C ALA A 296 -4.96 -16.58 -23.92
N ALA A 297 -5.63 -15.90 -24.86
CA ALA A 297 -7.06 -15.67 -24.79
C ALA A 297 -7.76 -17.03 -24.69
N SER A 298 -8.13 -17.44 -23.48
CA SER A 298 -9.06 -18.54 -23.28
C SER A 298 -10.39 -18.02 -23.81
N LYS A 299 -10.68 -18.33 -25.07
CA LYS A 299 -12.01 -18.14 -25.64
C LYS A 299 -12.99 -18.81 -24.70
N ALA A 300 -13.82 -18.02 -24.03
CA ALA A 300 -15.06 -18.50 -23.46
C ALA A 300 -15.93 -18.95 -24.64
N ASN A 301 -16.08 -20.27 -24.79
CA ASN A 301 -17.09 -20.89 -25.65
C ASN A 301 -18.37 -21.06 -24.84
#